data_AF-A0A7W1YQ16-F1
#
_entry.id   AF-A0A7W1YQ16-F1
#
_cell.length_a   1.000
_cell.length_b   1.000
_cell.length_c   1.000
_cell.angle_alpha   90.00
_cell.angle_beta   90.00
_cell.angle_gamma   90.00
#
_symmetry.space_group_name_H-M   'P 1'
#
loop_
_entity.id
_entity.type
_entity.pdbx_description
1 polymer ?
#
loop_
_entity_poly.entity_id
_entity_poly.type
_entity_poly.pdbx_seq_one_letter_code
_entity_poly.pdbx_strand_id
1 'polypeptide(L)'
;MKLRYAIFAATLVLVGCGTPAETALLRPTAAVSDTQIAVITTTAASNPTATSNPAPTAKPVPTLVAATMIPTVTQRPQAPAQPVTVVVAAQPTSTLQPTTPATTKPTTPPATTVPATTVPVPSPTPTVPSRTITLEAPAEGMQAISNHLTVQGTTNFWPFEANLTAQIKDASGHVIGGGSVMVQSQVGPDGSYTGGPFKATLTFTPPSTTQSGTLEVFEASAKDGSIVAIARRSIQFTTEQATGSLTLDAPSVAVSPLPLHVAFRGANGNEVVRARLRFANGGTMEDHTTAVQGVGIMNMNWNTESAPPALSGPATLELLHSDGTLAAQRSVTILGQAQTQQVRVAWNGGGDIVLATQAIIPTAQVGTAALNELLWGPADGNLAGFTTHIPGVAAIMSDPRRDASWGYRVRLIKLTVNNGVATANFTRELQAYGPGSAGSGLRAILIRKQIEQTLLQFPSVKQVVIQIEGQPALQP
;
A
#
# COMPACT_ATOMS: atom_id res chain seq x y z
N MET A 1 0.08 -51.09 -27.31
CA MET A 1 -1.33 -51.05 -27.79
C MET A 1 -1.46 -49.80 -28.66
N LYS A 2 -1.79 -49.98 -29.95
CA LYS A 2 -1.88 -48.92 -30.98
C LYS A 2 -3.15 -48.07 -30.76
N LEU A 3 -3.09 -46.74 -30.98
CA LEU A 3 -4.18 -45.87 -31.48
C LEU A 3 -3.59 -44.45 -31.70
N ARG A 4 -3.16 -44.07 -32.91
CA ARG A 4 -3.90 -43.39 -34.00
C ARG A 4 -4.56 -42.05 -33.60
N TYR A 5 -3.88 -40.96 -33.96
CA TYR A 5 -4.41 -39.60 -34.10
C TYR A 5 -5.41 -39.53 -35.27
N ALA A 6 -6.53 -38.83 -35.09
CA ALA A 6 -7.47 -38.48 -36.15
C ALA A 6 -7.43 -36.96 -36.41
N ILE A 7 -7.26 -36.62 -37.68
CA ILE A 7 -7.25 -35.27 -38.27
C ILE A 7 -8.70 -34.92 -38.62
N PHE A 8 -9.18 -33.74 -38.24
CA PHE A 8 -10.43 -33.17 -38.74
C PHE A 8 -10.14 -32.27 -39.94
N ALA A 9 -10.67 -32.64 -41.11
CA ALA A 9 -10.74 -31.79 -42.30
C ALA A 9 -12.12 -31.12 -42.35
N ALA A 10 -12.16 -29.81 -42.55
CA ALA A 10 -13.38 -29.04 -42.73
C ALA A 10 -13.77 -29.00 -44.22
N THR A 11 -15.03 -29.36 -44.48
CA THR A 11 -15.66 -29.45 -45.79
C THR A 11 -16.02 -28.07 -46.34
N LEU A 12 -15.58 -27.83 -47.58
CA LEU A 12 -15.94 -26.72 -48.46
C LEU A 12 -17.34 -26.98 -49.06
N VAL A 13 -18.27 -26.03 -48.94
CA VAL A 13 -19.55 -26.04 -49.68
C VAL A 13 -19.60 -24.79 -50.55
N LEU A 14 -19.63 -25.01 -51.86
CA LEU A 14 -19.90 -24.02 -52.92
C LEU A 14 -21.31 -24.31 -53.47
N VAL A 15 -22.22 -23.35 -53.39
CA VAL A 15 -23.37 -23.20 -54.31
C VAL A 15 -23.59 -21.71 -54.52
N GLY A 16 -23.71 -21.28 -55.77
CA GLY A 16 -23.72 -19.87 -56.18
C GLY A 16 -24.99 -19.40 -56.88
N CYS A 17 -24.77 -18.30 -57.62
CA CYS A 17 -25.57 -17.66 -58.66
C CYS A 17 -26.66 -16.65 -58.25
N GLY A 18 -26.51 -15.40 -58.74
CA GLY A 18 -27.57 -14.39 -58.83
C GLY A 18 -27.10 -12.93 -58.69
N THR A 19 -26.70 -12.30 -59.79
CA THR A 19 -26.54 -10.81 -59.97
C THR A 19 -27.72 -10.28 -60.84
N PRO A 20 -27.91 -8.97 -61.16
CA PRO A 20 -27.02 -7.79 -60.97
C PRO A 20 -27.72 -6.43 -60.62
N ALA A 21 -26.93 -5.35 -60.72
CA ALA A 21 -27.21 -3.89 -60.71
C ALA A 21 -26.99 -3.22 -59.33
N GLU A 22 -26.33 -2.07 -59.17
CA GLU A 22 -26.14 -0.92 -60.07
C GLU A 22 -24.97 -0.02 -59.59
N THR A 23 -24.19 0.46 -60.56
CA THR A 23 -23.40 1.70 -60.69
C THR A 23 -23.13 2.62 -59.47
N ALA A 24 -21.85 2.89 -59.17
CA ALA A 24 -21.30 4.26 -58.98
C ALA A 24 -19.76 4.29 -58.84
N LEU A 25 -19.13 4.96 -59.81
CA LEU A 25 -17.92 5.80 -59.78
C LEU A 25 -16.96 5.75 -58.58
N LEU A 26 -15.65 5.56 -58.83
CA LEU A 26 -14.56 6.43 -58.36
C LEU A 26 -13.21 6.11 -59.07
N ARG A 27 -12.37 7.15 -59.14
CA ARG A 27 -11.15 7.38 -59.95
C ARG A 27 -9.95 6.45 -59.65
N PRO A 28 -8.93 6.38 -60.54
CA PRO A 28 -7.76 5.50 -60.37
C PRO A 28 -6.69 6.12 -59.45
N THR A 29 -6.10 5.27 -58.61
CA THR A 29 -4.88 5.56 -57.82
C THR A 29 -3.72 4.75 -58.38
N ALA A 30 -2.55 5.38 -58.33
CA ALA A 30 -1.29 5.05 -58.97
C ALA A 30 -0.74 3.63 -58.72
N ALA A 31 0.01 3.18 -59.72
CA ALA A 31 0.89 2.03 -59.72
C ALA A 31 1.93 2.09 -58.59
N VAL A 32 2.18 0.94 -57.96
CA VAL A 32 3.40 0.68 -57.17
C VAL A 32 3.98 -0.65 -57.60
N SER A 33 5.30 -0.61 -57.69
CA SER A 33 6.26 -1.49 -58.33
C SER A 33 6.28 -2.93 -57.82
N ASP A 34 6.57 -3.84 -58.77
CA ASP A 34 7.14 -5.16 -58.57
C ASP A 34 8.27 -5.16 -57.53
N THR A 35 8.28 -6.16 -56.65
CA THR A 35 9.50 -6.62 -55.98
C THR A 35 9.48 -8.15 -55.96
N GLN A 36 10.51 -8.70 -56.59
CA GLN A 36 10.73 -10.13 -56.82
C GLN A 36 10.92 -10.90 -55.51
N ILE A 37 10.33 -12.09 -55.47
CA ILE A 37 10.54 -13.11 -54.45
C ILE A 37 11.81 -13.89 -54.79
N ALA A 38 12.86 -13.73 -53.98
CA ALA A 38 14.05 -14.58 -54.03
C ALA A 38 13.80 -15.85 -53.19
N VAL A 39 13.75 -16.99 -53.89
CA VAL A 39 13.71 -18.33 -53.30
C VAL A 39 15.14 -18.71 -52.90
N ILE A 40 15.39 -18.89 -51.60
CA ILE A 40 16.64 -19.47 -51.10
C ILE A 40 16.38 -20.93 -50.76
N THR A 41 16.87 -21.82 -51.61
CA THR A 41 17.05 -23.25 -51.37
C THR A 41 18.39 -23.47 -50.68
N THR A 42 18.38 -23.97 -49.44
CA THR A 42 19.60 -24.43 -48.74
C THR A 42 19.71 -25.95 -48.83
N THR A 43 20.75 -26.39 -49.53
CA THR A 43 21.19 -27.77 -49.71
C THR A 43 21.93 -28.25 -48.46
N ALA A 44 21.53 -29.38 -47.90
CA ALA A 44 22.22 -30.03 -46.78
C ALA A 44 23.41 -30.87 -47.30
N ALA A 45 24.61 -30.59 -46.78
CA ALA A 45 25.79 -31.41 -46.97
C ALA A 45 26.01 -32.33 -45.76
N SER A 46 26.19 -33.62 -46.04
CA SER A 46 26.70 -34.66 -45.16
C SER A 46 28.21 -34.51 -44.94
N ASN A 47 28.73 -34.84 -43.74
CA ASN A 47 29.66 -35.96 -43.45
C ASN A 47 30.14 -35.93 -41.96
N PRO A 48 31.00 -36.84 -41.43
CA PRO A 48 30.54 -37.81 -40.42
C PRO A 48 31.41 -37.91 -39.13
N THR A 49 30.97 -38.79 -38.22
CA THR A 49 31.75 -39.54 -37.19
C THR A 49 32.39 -38.79 -36.02
N ALA A 50 31.87 -39.02 -34.80
CA ALA A 50 32.68 -39.10 -33.57
C ALA A 50 31.93 -39.84 -32.45
N THR A 51 32.44 -41.04 -32.16
CA THR A 51 32.62 -41.69 -30.83
C THR A 51 31.55 -41.58 -29.74
N SER A 52 30.96 -42.76 -29.47
CA SER A 52 30.12 -43.14 -28.34
C SER A 52 30.85 -43.13 -26.98
N ASN A 53 30.17 -42.66 -25.93
CA ASN A 53 30.44 -43.02 -24.54
C ASN A 53 29.09 -43.34 -23.83
N PRO A 54 29.01 -44.33 -22.93
CA PRO A 54 27.74 -44.93 -22.52
C PRO A 54 27.04 -44.18 -21.39
N ALA A 55 25.70 -44.20 -21.45
CA ALA A 55 24.80 -43.66 -20.46
C ALA A 55 24.74 -44.51 -19.17
N PRO A 56 24.51 -43.90 -17.99
CA PRO A 56 24.24 -44.65 -16.77
C PRO A 56 22.79 -45.15 -16.72
N THR A 57 22.65 -46.42 -16.35
CA THR A 57 21.41 -47.16 -16.13
C THR A 57 20.64 -46.63 -14.92
N ALA A 58 19.44 -46.08 -15.14
CA ALA A 58 18.48 -45.77 -14.09
C ALA A 58 17.59 -47.00 -13.80
N LYS A 59 17.50 -47.39 -12.52
CA LYS A 59 16.59 -48.43 -12.01
C LYS A 59 15.13 -47.94 -12.05
N PRO A 60 14.14 -48.83 -12.31
CA PRO A 60 12.74 -48.47 -12.20
C PRO A 60 12.29 -48.38 -10.74
N VAL A 61 11.59 -47.29 -10.40
CA VAL A 61 10.86 -47.08 -9.15
C VAL A 61 9.49 -47.78 -9.27
N PRO A 62 9.01 -48.52 -8.24
CA PRO A 62 7.72 -49.18 -8.29
C PRO A 62 6.56 -48.19 -8.11
N THR A 63 5.58 -48.29 -9.01
CA THR A 63 4.29 -47.60 -8.96
C THR A 63 3.44 -48.15 -7.80
N LEU A 64 3.14 -47.31 -6.81
CA LEU A 64 2.10 -47.58 -5.81
C LEU A 64 0.73 -47.22 -6.38
N VAL A 65 -0.12 -48.23 -6.56
CA VAL A 65 -1.54 -48.08 -6.87
C VAL A 65 -2.27 -47.79 -5.55
N ALA A 66 -2.71 -46.55 -5.35
CA ALA A 66 -3.60 -46.20 -4.25
C ALA A 66 -5.05 -46.43 -4.69
N ALA A 67 -5.73 -47.38 -4.06
CA ALA A 67 -7.15 -47.63 -4.23
C ALA A 67 -7.97 -46.57 -3.45
N THR A 68 -8.78 -45.79 -4.17
CA THR A 68 -9.72 -44.84 -3.58
C THR A 68 -10.95 -45.57 -3.09
N MET A 69 -11.11 -45.74 -1.76
CA MET A 69 -12.39 -46.10 -1.17
C MET A 69 -13.17 -44.82 -0.86
N ILE A 70 -14.34 -44.67 -1.49
CA ILE A 70 -15.31 -43.60 -1.24
C ILE A 70 -16.28 -44.13 -0.16
N PRO A 71 -16.34 -43.55 1.05
CA PRO A 71 -17.44 -43.85 1.96
C PRO A 71 -18.68 -43.04 1.56
N THR A 72 -19.73 -43.75 1.15
CA THR A 72 -21.09 -43.22 0.99
C THR A 72 -21.64 -42.87 2.38
N VAL A 73 -21.78 -41.58 2.68
CA VAL A 73 -22.48 -41.10 3.88
C VAL A 73 -23.96 -40.93 3.55
N THR A 74 -24.78 -41.85 4.06
CA THR A 74 -26.25 -41.77 4.03
C THR A 74 -26.72 -40.60 4.90
N GLN A 75 -27.23 -39.53 4.27
CA GLN A 75 -27.86 -38.42 4.98
C GLN A 75 -29.17 -38.87 5.62
N ARG A 76 -29.30 -38.65 6.93
CA ARG A 76 -30.55 -38.85 7.69
C ARG A 76 -31.46 -37.61 7.47
N PRO A 77 -32.79 -37.79 7.30
CA PRO A 77 -33.71 -36.66 7.16
C PRO A 77 -33.71 -35.75 8.39
N GLN A 78 -33.54 -34.44 8.18
CA GLN A 78 -33.72 -33.42 9.21
C GLN A 78 -35.21 -33.19 9.47
N ALA A 79 -35.59 -33.20 10.75
CA ALA A 79 -36.93 -32.84 11.21
C ALA A 79 -37.16 -31.32 11.11
N PRO A 80 -38.40 -30.85 10.85
CA PRO A 80 -38.70 -29.44 10.74
C PRO A 80 -38.54 -28.71 12.09
N ALA A 81 -37.80 -27.61 12.07
CA ALA A 81 -37.58 -26.73 13.21
C ALA A 81 -38.89 -26.03 13.60
N GLN A 82 -39.22 -26.06 14.90
CA GLN A 82 -40.31 -25.27 15.46
C GLN A 82 -39.89 -23.81 15.68
N PRO A 83 -40.80 -22.84 15.56
CA PRO A 83 -40.51 -21.43 15.80
C PRO A 83 -40.32 -21.17 17.31
N VAL A 84 -39.21 -20.52 17.66
CA VAL A 84 -38.92 -20.04 19.02
C VAL A 84 -39.52 -18.65 19.16
N THR A 85 -40.53 -18.52 20.03
CA THR A 85 -41.11 -17.23 20.46
C THR A 85 -40.14 -16.54 21.42
N VAL A 86 -39.57 -15.41 21.03
CA VAL A 86 -38.76 -14.55 21.90
C VAL A 86 -39.68 -13.61 22.67
N VAL A 87 -39.75 -13.77 23.98
CA VAL A 87 -40.42 -12.82 24.89
C VAL A 87 -39.49 -11.62 25.09
N VAL A 88 -39.93 -10.46 24.60
CA VAL A 88 -39.26 -9.17 24.81
C VAL A 88 -39.59 -8.66 26.22
N ALA A 89 -38.60 -8.60 27.10
CA ALA A 89 -38.70 -7.90 28.38
C ALA A 89 -38.37 -6.42 28.18
N ALA A 90 -39.27 -5.54 28.63
CA ALA A 90 -39.17 -4.09 28.52
C ALA A 90 -38.03 -3.52 29.39
N GLN A 91 -37.21 -2.65 28.80
CA GLN A 91 -36.25 -1.81 29.53
C GLN A 91 -36.93 -0.53 30.03
N PRO A 92 -36.58 -0.03 31.24
CA PRO A 92 -37.08 1.25 31.73
C PRO A 92 -36.36 2.43 31.06
N THR A 93 -37.16 3.34 30.51
CA THR A 93 -36.75 4.62 29.93
C THR A 93 -36.35 5.60 31.04
N SER A 94 -35.11 6.08 31.04
CA SER A 94 -34.69 7.22 31.87
C SER A 94 -34.65 8.48 31.01
N THR A 95 -35.64 9.34 31.21
CA THR A 95 -35.71 10.69 30.65
C THR A 95 -34.96 11.67 31.56
N LEU A 96 -33.83 12.21 31.10
CA LEU A 96 -33.18 13.36 31.74
C LEU A 96 -33.79 14.66 31.21
N GLN A 97 -34.36 15.43 32.13
CA GLN A 97 -34.97 16.73 31.92
C GLN A 97 -33.90 17.85 31.93
N PRO A 98 -33.91 18.83 31.02
CA PRO A 98 -32.98 19.97 31.07
C PRO A 98 -33.46 20.99 32.12
N THR A 99 -32.60 21.33 33.08
CA THR A 99 -32.84 22.43 34.02
C THR A 99 -32.29 23.75 33.47
N THR A 100 -33.15 24.76 33.47
CA THR A 100 -32.90 26.14 33.06
C THR A 100 -32.08 26.88 34.14
N PRO A 101 -31.09 27.72 33.79
CA PRO A 101 -30.40 28.56 34.78
C PRO A 101 -31.27 29.76 35.19
N ALA A 102 -31.50 29.91 36.49
CA ALA A 102 -32.17 31.06 37.07
C ALA A 102 -31.27 32.30 37.11
N THR A 103 -31.78 33.42 36.61
CA THR A 103 -31.18 34.75 36.67
C THR A 103 -31.36 35.32 38.08
N THR A 104 -30.26 35.55 38.81
CA THR A 104 -30.29 36.31 40.08
C THR A 104 -29.71 37.71 39.89
N LYS A 105 -30.50 38.68 40.38
CA LYS A 105 -30.25 40.12 40.38
C LYS A 105 -29.14 40.47 41.39
N PRO A 106 -28.22 41.41 41.09
CA PRO A 106 -27.20 41.84 42.06
C PRO A 106 -27.83 42.69 43.16
N THR A 107 -27.51 42.38 44.41
CA THR A 107 -27.87 43.18 45.59
C THR A 107 -26.60 43.82 46.14
N THR A 108 -26.59 45.14 46.30
CA THR A 108 -25.45 45.97 46.70
C THR A 108 -25.17 45.81 48.21
N PRO A 109 -23.95 45.45 48.64
CA PRO A 109 -23.57 45.47 50.06
C PRO A 109 -23.14 46.87 50.54
N PRO A 110 -23.20 47.16 51.85
CA PRO A 110 -22.87 48.47 52.42
C PRO A 110 -21.36 48.73 52.44
N ALA A 111 -21.00 50.00 52.27
CA ALA A 111 -19.62 50.48 52.31
C ALA A 111 -19.01 50.40 53.71
N THR A 112 -17.99 49.55 53.86
CA THR A 112 -17.08 49.54 54.99
C THR A 112 -15.75 50.16 54.55
N THR A 113 -15.37 51.29 55.16
CA THR A 113 -14.10 51.98 54.94
C THR A 113 -12.93 51.18 55.54
N VAL A 114 -12.09 50.62 54.69
CA VAL A 114 -10.84 49.93 55.06
C VAL A 114 -9.64 50.89 54.92
N PRO A 115 -8.65 50.89 55.84
CA PRO A 115 -7.48 51.78 55.78
C PRO A 115 -6.60 51.54 54.55
N ALA A 116 -5.93 52.60 54.10
CA ALA A 116 -5.07 52.61 52.91
C ALA A 116 -3.90 51.62 53.01
N THR A 117 -4.01 50.50 52.30
CA THR A 117 -2.90 49.60 52.01
C THR A 117 -2.06 50.20 50.88
N THR A 118 -0.75 50.34 51.11
CA THR A 118 0.24 50.72 50.10
C THR A 118 0.18 49.77 48.90
N VAL A 119 -0.18 50.31 47.73
CA VAL A 119 -0.23 49.58 46.46
C VAL A 119 1.19 49.11 46.11
N PRO A 120 1.47 47.79 46.00
CA PRO A 120 2.74 47.32 45.51
C PRO A 120 2.90 47.76 44.05
N VAL A 121 4.04 48.36 43.75
CA VAL A 121 4.47 48.73 42.40
C VAL A 121 4.35 47.49 41.50
N PRO A 122 3.72 47.56 40.31
CA PRO A 122 3.63 46.43 39.41
C PRO A 122 5.04 45.95 39.06
N SER A 123 5.35 44.72 39.46
CA SER A 123 6.59 44.04 39.08
C SER A 123 6.64 43.95 37.55
N PRO A 124 7.77 44.28 36.91
CA PRO A 124 7.87 44.23 35.45
C PRO A 124 7.52 42.82 34.96
N THR A 125 6.54 42.74 34.04
CA THR A 125 6.18 41.48 33.40
C THR A 125 7.42 40.91 32.71
N PRO A 126 7.87 39.68 33.06
CA PRO A 126 9.03 39.09 32.41
C PRO A 126 8.75 38.97 30.91
N THR A 127 9.58 39.61 30.11
CA THR A 127 9.54 39.49 28.64
C THR A 127 9.99 38.07 28.28
N VAL A 128 9.04 37.21 27.93
CA VAL A 128 9.35 35.86 27.45
C VAL A 128 10.11 36.00 26.13
N PRO A 129 11.30 35.39 25.99
CA PRO A 129 12.04 35.45 24.73
C PRO A 129 11.22 34.82 23.60
N SER A 130 11.19 35.48 22.45
CA SER A 130 10.45 35.03 21.27
C SER A 130 11.05 33.73 20.71
N ARG A 131 10.25 32.66 20.65
CA ARG A 131 10.60 31.39 20.01
C ARG A 131 10.47 31.51 18.49
N THR A 132 11.51 31.14 17.77
CA THR A 132 11.58 31.27 16.31
C THR A 132 12.11 29.98 15.69
N ILE A 133 11.44 29.55 14.62
CA ILE A 133 11.84 28.46 13.72
C ILE A 133 12.19 29.12 12.39
N THR A 134 13.38 28.84 11.86
CA THR A 134 13.84 29.36 10.57
C THR A 134 14.03 28.20 9.60
N LEU A 135 13.37 28.27 8.44
CA LEU A 135 13.49 27.26 7.38
C LEU A 135 14.60 27.66 6.40
N GLU A 136 15.46 26.70 6.05
CA GLU A 136 16.53 26.86 5.07
C GLU A 136 16.20 26.10 3.77
N ALA A 137 15.69 24.87 3.89
CA ALA A 137 15.22 24.06 2.76
C ALA A 137 13.78 23.52 3.00
N PRO A 138 12.95 23.40 1.96
CA PRO A 138 13.19 23.71 0.52
C PRO A 138 13.37 25.21 0.28
N ALA A 139 13.95 25.67 -0.84
CA ALA A 139 13.98 27.11 -1.15
C ALA A 139 12.56 27.66 -1.39
N GLU A 140 12.33 28.97 -1.20
CA GLU A 140 11.04 29.58 -1.53
C GLU A 140 10.70 29.37 -3.00
N GLY A 141 9.48 28.91 -3.29
CA GLY A 141 9.02 28.70 -4.66
C GLY A 141 9.66 27.50 -5.38
N MET A 142 10.39 26.63 -4.68
CA MET A 142 10.92 25.39 -5.26
C MET A 142 9.80 24.58 -5.94
N GLN A 143 10.01 24.25 -7.21
CA GLN A 143 9.11 23.44 -8.04
C GLN A 143 9.62 22.00 -8.08
N ALA A 144 8.68 21.06 -8.17
CA ALA A 144 8.91 19.62 -8.27
C ALA A 144 9.36 18.97 -6.96
N ILE A 145 8.37 18.69 -6.12
CA ILE A 145 8.55 17.82 -4.97
C ILE A 145 7.92 16.47 -5.34
N SER A 146 8.76 15.43 -5.34
CA SER A 146 8.34 14.02 -5.37
C SER A 146 7.48 13.69 -4.14
N ASN A 147 7.14 12.44 -3.90
CA ASN A 147 6.48 12.02 -2.65
C ASN A 147 7.35 12.21 -1.37
N HIS A 148 8.56 12.77 -1.49
CA HIS A 148 9.48 13.07 -0.40
C HIS A 148 9.92 14.53 -0.42
N LEU A 149 9.94 15.17 0.75
CA LEU A 149 10.44 16.53 0.92
C LEU A 149 11.51 16.57 2.01
N THR A 150 12.74 16.93 1.66
CA THR A 150 13.77 17.22 2.66
C THR A 150 13.54 18.62 3.24
N VAL A 151 13.30 18.69 4.55
CA VAL A 151 13.18 19.93 5.30
C VAL A 151 14.44 20.15 6.15
N GLN A 152 14.96 21.37 6.11
CA GLN A 152 16.14 21.79 6.89
C GLN A 152 15.91 23.19 7.44
N GLY A 153 16.49 23.46 8.62
CA GLY A 153 16.37 24.75 9.27
C GLY A 153 17.01 24.76 10.65
N THR A 154 16.73 25.81 11.42
CA THR A 154 17.24 26.04 12.78
C THR A 154 16.14 26.54 13.71
N THR A 155 16.32 26.33 15.02
CA THR A 155 15.51 26.97 16.06
C THR A 155 16.40 27.82 16.97
N ASN A 156 15.85 28.89 17.56
CA ASN A 156 16.54 29.64 18.63
C ASN A 156 16.20 29.14 20.05
N PHE A 157 15.43 28.05 20.15
CA PHE A 157 14.97 27.45 21.40
C PHE A 157 15.01 25.92 21.32
N TRP A 158 15.15 25.27 22.47
CA TRP A 158 15.04 23.80 22.59
C TRP A 158 13.56 23.39 22.66
N PRO A 159 12.98 22.78 21.61
CA PRO A 159 11.59 22.35 21.66
C PRO A 159 11.40 21.19 22.66
N PHE A 160 10.17 20.98 23.11
CA PHE A 160 9.85 19.86 23.97
C PHE A 160 10.33 18.53 23.35
N GLU A 161 11.15 17.78 24.09
CA GLU A 161 11.78 16.52 23.65
C GLU A 161 12.60 16.61 22.35
N ALA A 162 13.15 17.79 22.03
CA ALA A 162 13.86 18.05 20.78
C ALA A 162 13.01 17.83 19.53
N ASN A 163 11.68 17.84 19.64
CA ASN A 163 10.77 17.44 18.57
C ASN A 163 9.96 18.61 18.01
N LEU A 164 9.99 18.77 16.69
CA LEU A 164 9.06 19.61 15.94
C LEU A 164 8.15 18.73 15.09
N THR A 165 6.94 19.22 14.80
CA THR A 165 6.04 18.59 13.83
C THR A 165 6.11 19.33 12.51
N ALA A 166 6.19 18.58 11.41
CA ALA A 166 6.09 19.13 10.06
C ALA A 166 4.87 18.55 9.34
N GLN A 167 4.14 19.41 8.64
CA GLN A 167 2.96 19.06 7.84
C GLN A 167 3.05 19.69 6.45
N ILE A 168 2.55 18.97 5.46
CA ILE A 168 2.44 19.42 4.08
C ILE A 168 0.97 19.56 3.75
N LYS A 169 0.56 20.74 3.31
CA LYS A 169 -0.82 21.07 2.95
C LYS A 169 -0.95 21.35 1.45
N ASP A 170 -2.08 20.95 0.89
CA ASP A 170 -2.47 21.28 -0.49
C ASP A 170 -3.01 22.73 -0.61
N ALA A 171 -3.47 23.12 -1.80
CA ALA A 171 -4.00 24.46 -2.06
C ALA A 171 -5.29 24.77 -1.29
N SER A 172 -6.03 23.73 -0.88
CA SER A 172 -7.25 23.85 -0.08
C SER A 172 -6.97 23.90 1.43
N GLY A 173 -5.69 23.73 1.83
CA GLY A 173 -5.27 23.67 3.22
C GLY A 173 -5.37 22.29 3.86
N HIS A 174 -5.69 21.24 3.09
CA HIS A 174 -5.77 19.87 3.57
C HIS A 174 -4.38 19.27 3.76
N VAL A 175 -4.15 18.56 4.87
CA VAL A 175 -2.86 17.92 5.16
C VAL A 175 -2.71 16.65 4.32
N ILE A 176 -1.75 16.63 3.40
CA ILE A 176 -1.47 15.53 2.47
C ILE A 176 -0.22 14.71 2.85
N GLY A 177 0.49 15.12 3.91
CA GLY A 177 1.61 14.38 4.49
C GLY A 177 2.34 15.16 5.58
N GLY A 178 3.43 14.62 6.09
CA GLY A 178 4.17 15.21 7.21
C GLY A 178 5.11 14.23 7.91
N GLY A 179 5.65 14.65 9.06
CA GLY A 179 6.56 13.86 9.87
C GLY A 179 7.09 14.62 11.09
N SER A 180 7.78 13.91 11.97
CA SER A 180 8.52 14.52 13.08
C SER A 180 9.90 14.98 12.60
N VAL A 181 10.38 16.08 13.18
CA VAL A 181 11.65 16.71 12.87
C VAL A 181 12.43 16.86 14.18
N MET A 182 13.57 16.18 14.28
CA MET A 182 14.40 16.24 15.49
C MET A 182 15.40 17.40 15.40
N VAL A 183 15.41 18.26 16.43
CA VAL A 183 16.35 19.35 16.60
C VAL A 183 17.62 18.83 17.28
N GLN A 184 18.77 19.18 16.71
CA GLN A 184 20.06 18.88 17.32
C GLN A 184 20.37 19.93 18.39
N SER A 185 20.78 19.47 19.57
CA SER A 185 21.12 20.35 20.68
C SER A 185 22.36 21.17 20.36
N GLN A 186 22.33 22.44 20.70
CA GLN A 186 23.53 23.21 20.98
C GLN A 186 23.55 23.50 22.48
N VAL A 187 24.63 23.10 23.16
CA VAL A 187 24.82 23.40 24.58
C VAL A 187 25.52 24.76 24.66
N GLY A 188 24.86 25.72 25.28
CA GLY A 188 25.39 27.05 25.55
C GLY A 188 26.54 27.02 26.56
N PRO A 189 27.32 28.11 26.67
CA PRO A 189 28.45 28.22 27.60
C PRO A 189 28.07 28.00 29.07
N ASP A 190 26.79 28.23 29.41
CA ASP A 190 26.20 28.07 30.73
C ASP A 190 25.58 26.68 30.97
N GLY A 191 25.75 25.74 30.02
CA GLY A 191 25.14 24.42 30.07
C GLY A 191 23.65 24.40 29.71
N SER A 192 23.08 25.53 29.29
CA SER A 192 21.70 25.60 28.81
C SER A 192 21.58 24.98 27.41
N TYR A 193 20.45 24.35 27.13
CA TYR A 193 20.13 23.90 25.79
C TYR A 193 19.58 25.08 24.99
N THR A 194 20.34 25.55 24.01
CA THR A 194 19.83 26.47 23.00
C THR A 194 19.23 25.65 21.85
N GLY A 195 18.36 26.27 21.06
CA GLY A 195 17.92 25.63 19.82
C GLY A 195 19.10 25.31 18.89
N GLY A 196 18.82 24.62 17.79
CA GLY A 196 19.88 24.19 16.88
C GLY A 196 19.35 23.75 15.53
N PRO A 197 20.22 23.20 14.68
CA PRO A 197 19.85 22.77 13.35
C PRO A 197 18.96 21.53 13.39
N PHE A 198 18.13 21.39 12.37
CA PHE A 198 17.33 20.19 12.13
C PHE A 198 17.35 19.82 10.66
N LYS A 199 17.20 18.52 10.40
CA LYS A 199 17.05 17.95 9.06
C LYS A 199 16.15 16.72 9.13
N ALA A 200 15.14 16.67 8.26
CA ALA A 200 14.25 15.52 8.15
C ALA A 200 13.79 15.33 6.71
N THR A 201 13.38 14.11 6.39
CA THR A 201 12.69 13.79 5.14
C THR A 201 11.23 13.50 5.46
N LEU A 202 10.33 14.32 4.92
CA LEU A 202 8.89 14.18 5.04
C LEU A 202 8.37 13.32 3.89
N THR A 203 7.30 12.58 4.14
CA THR A 203 6.55 11.84 3.12
C THR A 203 5.18 12.46 2.93
N PHE A 204 4.69 12.49 1.69
CA PHE A 204 3.34 12.95 1.38
C PHE A 204 2.81 12.32 0.10
N THR A 205 1.50 12.36 -0.05
CA THR A 205 0.83 11.97 -1.30
C THR A 205 0.73 13.20 -2.19
N PRO A 206 1.47 13.29 -3.31
CA PRO A 206 1.37 14.46 -4.17
C PRO A 206 -0.05 14.57 -4.75
N PRO A 207 -0.58 15.79 -4.89
CA PRO A 207 -1.87 15.99 -5.52
C PRO A 207 -1.87 15.57 -6.99
N SER A 208 -3.02 15.17 -7.51
CA SER A 208 -3.21 14.73 -8.90
C SER A 208 -3.13 15.86 -9.92
N THR A 209 -3.17 17.12 -9.48
CA THR A 209 -3.02 18.31 -10.31
C THR A 209 -1.89 19.18 -9.78
N THR A 210 -1.22 19.86 -10.70
CA THR A 210 -0.21 20.86 -10.36
C THR A 210 -0.90 21.96 -9.57
N GLN A 211 -0.45 22.18 -8.35
CA GLN A 211 -1.03 23.17 -7.45
C GLN A 211 -0.02 23.66 -6.44
N SER A 212 -0.29 24.83 -5.86
CA SER A 212 0.49 25.37 -4.76
C SER A 212 0.15 24.67 -3.44
N GLY A 213 1.12 24.59 -2.55
CA GLY A 213 0.96 24.02 -1.22
C GLY A 213 1.70 24.82 -0.16
N THR A 214 1.55 24.37 1.08
CA THR A 214 2.23 24.96 2.24
C THR A 214 2.93 23.88 3.05
N LEU A 215 4.23 24.03 3.27
CA LEU A 215 4.96 23.34 4.34
C LEU A 215 4.82 24.14 5.63
N GLU A 216 4.40 23.49 6.71
CA GLU A 216 4.40 24.05 8.06
C GLU A 216 5.33 23.23 8.95
N VAL A 217 6.22 23.89 9.69
CA VAL A 217 7.03 23.28 10.76
C VAL A 217 6.74 24.02 12.05
N PHE A 218 6.30 23.33 13.09
CA PHE A 218 5.83 23.96 14.31
C PHE A 218 6.17 23.16 15.57
N GLU A 219 6.22 23.88 16.69
CA GLU A 219 6.21 23.30 18.04
C GLU A 219 4.77 23.34 18.58
N ALA A 220 4.28 22.19 19.03
CA ALA A 220 3.05 22.10 19.79
C ALA A 220 3.36 22.15 21.30
N SER A 221 2.58 22.94 22.04
CA SER A 221 2.61 23.01 23.49
C SER A 221 2.30 21.65 24.09
N ALA A 222 3.20 21.12 24.94
CA ALA A 222 2.96 19.88 25.67
C ALA A 222 1.78 19.98 26.65
N LYS A 223 1.34 21.20 26.99
CA LYS A 223 0.25 21.44 27.93
C LYS A 223 -1.13 21.23 27.31
N ASP A 224 -1.32 21.69 26.07
CA ASP A 224 -2.64 21.80 25.44
C ASP A 224 -2.64 21.57 23.92
N GLY A 225 -1.48 21.25 23.32
CA GLY A 225 -1.33 21.04 21.88
C GLY A 225 -1.38 22.32 21.04
N SER A 226 -1.50 23.50 21.66
CA SER A 226 -1.52 24.77 20.92
C SER A 226 -0.19 25.03 20.22
N ILE A 227 -0.22 25.69 19.06
CA ILE A 227 1.00 26.03 18.31
C ILE A 227 1.68 27.21 19.00
N VAL A 228 2.90 26.99 19.52
CA VAL A 228 3.68 28.01 20.25
C VAL A 228 4.77 28.66 19.39
N ALA A 229 5.20 27.98 18.32
CA ALA A 229 6.08 28.52 17.29
C ALA A 229 5.78 27.82 15.96
N ILE A 230 5.78 28.56 14.85
CA ILE A 230 5.53 28.00 13.50
C ILE A 230 6.32 28.75 12.44
N ALA A 231 6.92 28.00 11.52
CA ALA A 231 7.44 28.50 10.25
C ALA A 231 6.61 27.91 9.10
N ARG A 232 6.37 28.75 8.08
CA ARG A 232 5.66 28.35 6.87
C ARG A 232 6.53 28.55 5.65
N ARG A 233 6.36 27.69 4.64
CA ARG A 233 7.00 27.85 3.35
C ARG A 233 6.07 27.44 2.22
N SER A 234 5.93 28.31 1.23
CA SER A 234 5.19 28.00 0.00
C SER A 234 5.99 27.05 -0.88
N ILE A 235 5.30 26.03 -1.39
CA ILE A 235 5.86 25.00 -2.26
C ILE A 235 4.95 24.82 -3.49
N GLN A 236 5.50 24.33 -4.60
CA GLN A 236 4.71 23.97 -5.79
C GLN A 236 4.79 22.46 -6.02
N PHE A 237 3.62 21.81 -6.07
CA PHE A 237 3.54 20.43 -6.52
C PHE A 237 3.45 20.44 -8.04
N THR A 238 4.39 19.79 -8.72
CA THR A 238 4.25 19.45 -10.13
C THR A 238 3.73 18.03 -10.22
N THR A 239 2.76 17.80 -11.09
CA THR A 239 2.36 16.44 -11.47
C THR A 239 3.58 15.68 -11.96
N GLU A 240 3.92 14.57 -11.32
CA GLU A 240 4.53 13.47 -12.07
C GLU A 240 3.51 13.14 -13.17
N GLN A 241 3.87 13.31 -14.44
CA GLN A 241 2.94 13.19 -15.57
C GLN A 241 2.21 11.83 -15.54
N ALA A 242 1.01 11.81 -14.97
CA ALA A 242 0.01 10.81 -15.29
C ALA A 242 -0.52 11.18 -16.67
N THR A 243 0.13 10.68 -17.72
CA THR A 243 -0.29 10.88 -19.11
C THR A 243 -1.54 10.07 -19.47
N GLY A 244 -2.27 9.49 -18.51
CA GLY A 244 -3.45 8.69 -18.80
C GLY A 244 -4.48 8.62 -17.66
N SER A 245 -5.51 7.81 -17.89
CA SER A 245 -6.75 7.78 -17.12
C SER A 245 -6.61 7.13 -15.73
N LEU A 246 -5.56 6.34 -15.50
CA LEU A 246 -5.32 5.66 -14.23
C LEU A 246 -4.54 6.54 -13.27
N THR A 247 -4.96 6.54 -12.01
CA THR A 247 -4.20 7.12 -10.90
C THR A 247 -3.31 6.04 -10.29
N LEU A 248 -1.99 6.25 -10.34
CA LEU A 248 -1.01 5.34 -9.73
C LEU A 248 -0.73 5.73 -8.26
N ASP A 249 -1.27 4.95 -7.33
CA ASP A 249 -1.14 5.16 -5.88
C ASP A 249 0.15 4.54 -5.31
N ALA A 250 0.66 3.47 -5.90
CA ALA A 250 1.93 2.84 -5.53
C ALA A 250 2.72 2.35 -6.77
N PRO A 251 4.06 2.35 -6.74
CA PRO A 251 4.94 2.64 -5.60
C PRO A 251 4.88 4.13 -5.26
N SER A 252 4.66 4.47 -3.99
CA SER A 252 4.59 5.88 -3.60
C SER A 252 5.97 6.52 -3.63
N VAL A 253 7.03 5.73 -3.42
CA VAL A 253 8.43 6.12 -3.35
C VAL A 253 9.18 5.87 -4.66
N ALA A 254 10.17 6.70 -4.97
CA ALA A 254 11.00 6.55 -6.17
C ALA A 254 12.00 5.38 -6.11
N VAL A 255 12.16 4.73 -4.96
CA VAL A 255 13.13 3.64 -4.73
C VAL A 255 12.42 2.47 -4.06
N SER A 256 12.48 1.27 -4.63
CA SER A 256 11.77 0.08 -4.13
C SER A 256 12.58 -1.20 -4.33
N PRO A 257 12.48 -2.20 -3.44
CA PRO A 257 12.93 -3.56 -3.73
C PRO A 257 11.93 -4.28 -4.65
N LEU A 258 12.27 -5.53 -5.00
CA LEU A 258 11.30 -6.52 -5.50
C LEU A 258 10.83 -7.43 -4.33
N PRO A 259 9.54 -7.82 -4.26
CA PRO A 259 8.48 -7.49 -5.22
C PRO A 259 8.14 -5.99 -5.25
N LEU A 260 7.87 -5.46 -6.46
CA LEU A 260 7.42 -4.09 -6.63
C LEU A 260 5.91 -4.04 -6.40
N HIS A 261 5.51 -3.34 -5.35
CA HIS A 261 4.10 -3.15 -5.04
C HIS A 261 3.47 -2.06 -5.89
N VAL A 262 2.44 -2.42 -6.64
CA VAL A 262 1.71 -1.53 -7.53
C VAL A 262 0.26 -1.46 -7.09
N ALA A 263 -0.24 -0.24 -6.95
CA ALA A 263 -1.65 0.01 -6.65
C ALA A 263 -2.14 1.17 -7.51
N PHE A 264 -3.36 1.03 -8.04
CA PHE A 264 -3.94 2.03 -8.92
C PHE A 264 -5.45 2.12 -8.78
N ARG A 265 -6.00 3.25 -9.23
CA ARG A 265 -7.44 3.53 -9.29
C ARG A 265 -7.79 4.14 -10.65
N GLY A 266 -9.09 4.16 -10.96
CA GLY A 266 -9.62 4.76 -12.18
C GLY A 266 -9.75 3.81 -13.36
N ALA A 267 -9.57 2.50 -13.15
CA ALA A 267 -9.76 1.51 -14.20
C ALA A 267 -11.24 1.36 -14.58
N ASN A 268 -11.50 0.92 -15.82
CA ASN A 268 -12.86 0.76 -16.31
C ASN A 268 -13.50 -0.49 -15.71
N GLY A 269 -14.23 -0.34 -14.59
CA GLY A 269 -14.92 -1.44 -13.94
C GLY A 269 -13.95 -2.55 -13.51
N ASN A 270 -14.05 -3.73 -14.14
CA ASN A 270 -13.18 -4.87 -13.87
C ASN A 270 -12.20 -5.14 -15.02
N GLU A 271 -11.68 -4.08 -15.64
CA GLU A 271 -10.68 -4.16 -16.70
C GLU A 271 -9.40 -4.88 -16.23
N VAL A 272 -8.78 -5.64 -17.14
CA VAL A 272 -7.42 -6.15 -16.95
C VAL A 272 -6.41 -5.04 -17.22
N VAL A 273 -5.66 -4.66 -16.20
CA VAL A 273 -4.58 -3.67 -16.30
C VAL A 273 -3.24 -4.39 -16.27
N ARG A 274 -2.38 -4.07 -17.23
CA ARG A 274 -1.00 -4.56 -17.30
C ARG A 274 -0.07 -3.56 -16.65
N ALA A 275 0.87 -4.04 -15.84
CA ALA A 275 2.01 -3.25 -15.40
C ALA A 275 3.27 -3.76 -16.07
N ARG A 276 4.03 -2.85 -16.66
CA ARG A 276 5.31 -3.14 -17.31
C ARG A 276 6.40 -2.31 -16.67
N LEU A 277 7.45 -2.95 -16.21
CA LEU A 277 8.63 -2.33 -15.65
C LEU A 277 9.77 -2.41 -16.67
N ARG A 278 10.23 -1.27 -17.16
CA ARG A 278 11.29 -1.15 -18.18
C ARG A 278 12.56 -0.59 -17.56
N PHE A 279 13.61 -1.40 -17.48
CA PHE A 279 14.89 -1.01 -16.90
C PHE A 279 15.73 -0.25 -17.92
N ALA A 280 16.57 0.68 -17.44
CA ALA A 280 17.47 1.45 -18.29
C ALA A 280 18.50 0.57 -19.04
N ASN A 281 18.77 -0.64 -18.54
CA ASN A 281 19.63 -1.63 -19.19
C ASN A 281 18.92 -2.46 -20.29
N GLY A 282 17.66 -2.13 -20.61
CA GLY A 282 16.85 -2.83 -21.61
C GLY A 282 16.06 -4.02 -21.07
N GLY A 283 16.26 -4.42 -19.81
CA GLY A 283 15.45 -5.45 -19.15
C GLY A 283 13.98 -5.04 -19.03
N THR A 284 13.07 -6.00 -19.11
CA THR A 284 11.64 -5.75 -18.91
C THR A 284 11.02 -6.82 -18.03
N MET A 285 10.07 -6.40 -17.18
CA MET A 285 9.16 -7.29 -16.47
C MET A 285 7.74 -6.85 -16.74
N GLU A 286 6.81 -7.79 -16.83
CA GLU A 286 5.40 -7.50 -17.05
C GLU A 286 4.56 -8.40 -16.14
N ASP A 287 3.49 -7.82 -15.59
CA ASP A 287 2.47 -8.53 -14.85
C ASP A 287 1.10 -7.90 -15.14
N HIS A 288 0.02 -8.54 -14.69
CA HIS A 288 -1.32 -8.03 -14.87
C HIS A 288 -2.22 -8.36 -13.69
N THR A 289 -3.22 -7.50 -13.48
CA THR A 289 -4.28 -7.76 -12.51
C THR A 289 -5.62 -7.33 -13.08
N THR A 290 -6.69 -7.99 -12.64
CA THR A 290 -8.06 -7.56 -12.94
C THR A 290 -8.47 -6.54 -11.89
N ALA A 291 -8.81 -5.33 -12.32
CA ALA A 291 -9.36 -4.33 -11.41
C ALA A 291 -10.66 -4.83 -10.79
N VAL A 292 -10.97 -4.35 -9.58
CA VAL A 292 -12.25 -4.55 -8.92
C VAL A 292 -12.83 -3.19 -8.64
N GLN A 293 -13.96 -2.88 -9.29
CA GLN A 293 -14.62 -1.58 -9.18
C GLN A 293 -13.64 -0.41 -9.45
N GLY A 294 -12.81 -0.57 -10.47
CA GLY A 294 -11.85 0.42 -10.92
C GLY A 294 -10.56 0.53 -10.10
N VAL A 295 -10.32 -0.40 -9.16
CA VAL A 295 -9.13 -0.43 -8.31
C VAL A 295 -8.35 -1.72 -8.50
N GLY A 296 -7.02 -1.66 -8.58
CA GLY A 296 -6.18 -2.86 -8.64
C GLY A 296 -4.95 -2.77 -7.75
N ILE A 297 -4.50 -3.96 -7.32
CA ILE A 297 -3.25 -4.20 -6.61
C ILE A 297 -2.55 -5.36 -7.30
N MET A 298 -1.23 -5.26 -7.44
CA MET A 298 -0.35 -6.34 -7.88
C MET A 298 1.02 -6.22 -7.23
N ASN A 299 1.73 -7.34 -7.10
CA ASN A 299 3.06 -7.46 -6.51
C ASN A 299 4.01 -8.05 -7.54
N MET A 300 4.56 -7.18 -8.39
CA MET A 300 5.38 -7.60 -9.52
C MET A 300 6.70 -8.18 -9.03
N ASN A 301 7.06 -9.38 -9.47
CA ASN A 301 8.35 -10.00 -9.18
C ASN A 301 8.85 -10.84 -10.36
N TRP A 302 10.13 -11.20 -10.34
CA TRP A 302 10.66 -12.19 -11.27
C TRP A 302 10.26 -13.58 -10.78
N ASN A 303 9.26 -14.17 -11.43
CA ASN A 303 8.65 -15.44 -11.03
C ASN A 303 8.89 -16.57 -12.05
N THR A 304 9.81 -16.40 -12.99
CA THR A 304 10.17 -17.44 -13.96
C THR A 304 11.29 -18.33 -13.43
N GLU A 305 11.35 -19.59 -13.89
CA GLU A 305 12.42 -20.54 -13.53
C GLU A 305 13.81 -20.14 -14.06
N SER A 306 13.88 -19.21 -15.01
CA SER A 306 15.14 -18.70 -15.52
C SER A 306 15.82 -17.74 -14.55
N ALA A 307 17.15 -17.65 -14.64
CA ALA A 307 17.91 -16.69 -13.87
C ALA A 307 17.40 -15.26 -14.16
N PRO A 308 17.08 -14.45 -13.14
CA PRO A 308 16.65 -13.09 -13.36
C PRO A 308 17.74 -12.33 -14.12
N PRO A 309 17.37 -11.48 -15.11
CA PRO A 309 18.31 -10.49 -15.61
C PRO A 309 18.76 -9.58 -14.45
N ALA A 310 19.72 -8.69 -14.70
CA ALA A 310 20.13 -7.70 -13.69
C ALA A 310 18.98 -6.69 -13.44
N LEU A 311 18.01 -7.09 -12.60
CA LEU A 311 16.78 -6.38 -12.28
C LEU A 311 17.01 -5.39 -11.13
N SER A 312 17.97 -4.49 -11.30
CA SER A 312 18.26 -3.42 -10.35
C SER A 312 18.71 -2.16 -11.09
N GLY A 313 18.49 -1.00 -10.49
CA GLY A 313 18.80 0.30 -11.06
C GLY A 313 17.55 1.04 -11.56
N PRO A 314 17.74 2.13 -12.32
CA PRO A 314 16.65 2.95 -12.83
C PRO A 314 15.74 2.17 -13.78
N ALA A 315 14.43 2.36 -13.62
CA ALA A 315 13.39 1.78 -14.44
C ALA A 315 12.18 2.73 -14.57
N THR A 316 11.34 2.47 -15.56
CA THR A 316 10.05 3.12 -15.76
C THR A 316 8.95 2.09 -15.54
N LEU A 317 8.09 2.32 -14.55
CA LEU A 317 6.84 1.58 -14.39
C LEU A 317 5.80 2.20 -15.30
N GLU A 318 5.17 1.39 -16.15
CA GLU A 318 4.09 1.76 -17.05
C GLU A 318 2.85 0.94 -16.69
N LEU A 319 1.70 1.59 -16.51
CA LEU A 319 0.40 0.91 -16.49
C LEU A 319 -0.23 1.03 -17.86
N LEU A 320 -0.73 -0.08 -18.39
CA LEU A 320 -1.39 -0.16 -19.68
C LEU A 320 -2.80 -0.70 -19.52
N HIS A 321 -3.72 -0.12 -20.28
CA HIS A 321 -5.06 -0.68 -20.46
C HIS A 321 -5.00 -2.06 -21.13
N SER A 322 -6.13 -2.74 -21.15
CA SER A 322 -6.27 -4.05 -21.80
C SER A 322 -5.94 -4.03 -23.29
N ASP A 323 -6.13 -2.90 -23.98
CA ASP A 323 -5.78 -2.68 -25.39
C ASP A 323 -4.29 -2.32 -25.62
N GLY A 324 -3.50 -2.19 -24.56
CA GLY A 324 -2.08 -1.83 -24.61
C GLY A 324 -1.81 -0.32 -24.67
N THR A 325 -2.83 0.53 -24.56
CA THR A 325 -2.64 1.98 -24.46
C THR A 325 -2.04 2.35 -23.09
N LEU A 326 -1.09 3.28 -23.08
CA LEU A 326 -0.44 3.74 -21.85
C LEU A 326 -1.42 4.56 -21.01
N ALA A 327 -1.65 4.11 -19.78
CA ALA A 327 -2.63 4.66 -18.86
C ALA A 327 -2.01 5.44 -17.70
N ALA A 328 -0.80 5.08 -17.26
CA ALA A 328 -0.01 5.84 -16.31
C ALA A 328 1.46 5.44 -16.44
N GLN A 329 2.38 6.29 -15.98
CA GLN A 329 3.78 5.92 -15.85
C GLN A 329 4.44 6.61 -14.65
N ARG A 330 5.47 6.00 -14.08
CA ARG A 330 6.25 6.51 -12.96
C ARG A 330 7.70 6.07 -13.07
N SER A 331 8.63 6.97 -12.77
CA SER A 331 10.05 6.62 -12.69
C SER A 331 10.33 5.96 -11.34
N VAL A 332 11.03 4.84 -11.35
CA VAL A 332 11.37 4.07 -10.14
C VAL A 332 12.82 3.57 -10.21
N THR A 333 13.45 3.37 -9.06
CA THR A 333 14.76 2.72 -8.96
C THR A 333 14.60 1.43 -8.18
N ILE A 334 14.93 0.31 -8.81
CA ILE A 334 14.85 -0.99 -8.17
C ILE A 334 16.14 -1.29 -7.43
N LEU A 335 16.05 -1.58 -6.13
CA LEU A 335 17.20 -1.92 -5.30
C LEU A 335 17.69 -3.33 -5.62
N GLY A 336 19.01 -3.46 -5.81
CA GLY A 336 19.65 -4.78 -5.86
C GLY A 336 19.70 -5.44 -4.47
N GLN A 337 19.86 -6.75 -4.42
CA GLN A 337 19.84 -7.53 -3.17
C GLN A 337 20.80 -6.98 -2.09
N ALA A 338 22.00 -6.55 -2.47
CA ALA A 338 23.00 -5.97 -1.55
C ALA A 338 22.58 -4.62 -0.94
N GLN A 339 21.60 -3.94 -1.54
CA GLN A 339 21.05 -2.66 -1.09
C GLN A 339 19.76 -2.82 -0.29
N THR A 340 19.30 -4.06 -0.11
CA THR A 340 18.07 -4.39 0.61
C THR A 340 18.37 -5.02 1.96
N GLN A 341 17.43 -4.86 2.88
CA GLN A 341 17.41 -5.60 4.13
C GLN A 341 16.44 -6.78 3.98
N GLN A 342 16.79 -7.94 4.56
CA GLN A 342 15.93 -9.13 4.50
C GLN A 342 15.06 -9.21 5.76
N VAL A 343 13.80 -9.59 5.58
CA VAL A 343 12.85 -9.83 6.69
C VAL A 343 12.00 -11.06 6.38
N ARG A 344 11.53 -11.79 7.39
CA ARG A 344 10.63 -12.94 7.15
C ARG A 344 9.18 -12.47 7.23
N VAL A 345 8.31 -13.03 6.40
CA VAL A 345 6.89 -12.71 6.37
C VAL A 345 6.10 -14.01 6.33
N ALA A 346 5.03 -14.07 7.12
CA ALA A 346 4.24 -15.28 7.29
C ALA A 346 3.12 -15.38 6.24
N TRP A 347 3.28 -16.30 5.29
CA TRP A 347 2.32 -16.59 4.23
C TRP A 347 1.51 -17.85 4.52
N ASN A 348 0.38 -18.00 3.84
CA ASN A 348 -0.31 -19.28 3.75
C ASN A 348 0.30 -20.12 2.61
N GLY A 349 0.88 -21.26 2.93
CA GLY A 349 1.44 -22.21 1.97
C GLY A 349 0.79 -23.58 2.14
N GLY A 350 -0.22 -23.89 1.33
CA GLY A 350 -0.88 -25.20 1.35
C GLY A 350 -1.71 -25.51 2.61
N GLY A 351 -2.17 -24.49 3.34
CA GLY A 351 -2.97 -24.63 4.57
C GLY A 351 -2.18 -24.39 5.86
N ASP A 352 -0.85 -24.36 5.76
CA ASP A 352 0.05 -24.01 6.85
C ASP A 352 0.58 -22.58 6.74
N ILE A 353 1.01 -22.03 7.88
CA ILE A 353 1.68 -20.74 7.90
C ILE A 353 3.19 -20.96 7.73
N VAL A 354 3.75 -20.37 6.67
CA VAL A 354 5.15 -20.50 6.27
C VAL A 354 5.82 -19.14 6.29
N LEU A 355 6.98 -19.04 6.95
CA LEU A 355 7.79 -17.82 6.96
C LEU A 355 8.72 -17.81 5.74
N ALA A 356 8.47 -16.91 4.79
CA ALA A 356 9.35 -16.68 3.64
C ALA A 356 10.10 -15.35 3.76
N THR A 357 11.31 -15.30 3.22
CA THR A 357 12.12 -14.08 3.21
C THR A 357 11.61 -13.09 2.17
N GLN A 358 11.54 -11.81 2.52
CA GLN A 358 11.23 -10.68 1.64
C GLN A 358 12.32 -9.62 1.76
N ALA A 359 12.61 -8.95 0.64
CA ALA A 359 13.54 -7.84 0.59
C ALA A 359 12.77 -6.54 0.86
N ILE A 360 13.25 -5.75 1.83
CA ILE A 360 12.70 -4.44 2.19
C ILE A 360 13.76 -3.35 2.03
N ILE A 361 13.31 -2.10 1.92
CA ILE A 361 14.19 -0.94 2.06
C ILE A 361 14.81 -0.97 3.46
N PRO A 362 16.14 -0.81 3.62
CA PRO A 362 16.77 -0.79 4.94
C PRO A 362 16.13 0.24 5.89
N THR A 363 15.74 -0.21 7.08
CA THR A 363 15.05 0.64 8.05
C THR A 363 15.28 0.17 9.49
N ALA A 364 15.28 1.11 10.44
CA ALA A 364 15.25 0.77 11.87
C ALA A 364 13.89 0.21 12.31
N GLN A 365 12.81 0.52 11.58
CA GLN A 365 11.45 0.07 11.89
C GLN A 365 11.11 -1.27 11.20
N VAL A 366 11.95 -2.29 11.41
CA VAL A 366 11.87 -3.57 10.69
C VAL A 366 10.53 -4.27 10.88
N GLY A 367 9.94 -4.22 12.08
CA GLY A 367 8.62 -4.81 12.34
C GLY A 367 7.48 -4.13 11.56
N THR A 368 7.55 -2.81 11.39
CA THR A 368 6.62 -2.04 10.55
C THR A 368 6.76 -2.45 9.08
N ALA A 369 7.99 -2.54 8.59
CA ALA A 369 8.25 -2.98 7.22
C ALA A 369 7.76 -4.42 6.97
N ALA A 370 8.03 -5.35 7.89
CA ALA A 370 7.57 -6.74 7.79
C ALA A 370 6.03 -6.84 7.69
N LEU A 371 5.30 -6.07 8.50
CA LEU A 371 3.85 -6.04 8.43
C LEU A 371 3.36 -5.40 7.13
N ASN A 372 4.01 -4.33 6.65
CA ASN A 372 3.62 -3.72 5.38
C ASN A 372 3.77 -4.69 4.21
N GLU A 373 4.84 -5.51 4.18
CA GLU A 373 4.97 -6.60 3.22
C GLU A 373 3.83 -7.62 3.35
N LEU A 374 3.51 -8.07 4.57
CA LEU A 374 2.38 -8.98 4.81
C LEU A 374 1.05 -8.44 4.25
N LEU A 375 0.82 -7.13 4.42
CA LEU A 375 -0.41 -6.46 3.99
C LEU A 375 -0.49 -6.29 2.47
N TRP A 376 0.64 -6.18 1.77
CA TRP A 376 0.67 -6.24 0.31
C TRP A 376 0.37 -7.64 -0.22
N GLY A 377 0.75 -8.67 0.54
CA GLY A 377 0.62 -10.06 0.11
C GLY A 377 1.89 -10.57 -0.58
N PRO A 378 1.91 -11.87 -0.93
CA PRO A 378 3.04 -12.46 -1.64
C PRO A 378 3.13 -11.90 -3.07
N ALA A 379 4.30 -12.11 -3.70
CA ALA A 379 4.49 -11.82 -5.11
C ALA A 379 3.48 -12.57 -5.99
N ASP A 380 3.01 -11.91 -7.04
CA ASP A 380 2.10 -12.52 -8.00
C ASP A 380 2.84 -13.60 -8.82
N GLY A 381 2.13 -14.70 -9.12
CA GLY A 381 2.71 -15.86 -9.80
C GLY A 381 3.85 -16.56 -9.05
N ASN A 382 4.00 -16.34 -7.74
CA ASN A 382 5.07 -16.99 -6.97
C ASN A 382 5.01 -18.52 -7.10
N LEU A 383 6.15 -19.15 -7.41
CA LEU A 383 6.26 -20.58 -7.71
C LEU A 383 5.92 -21.48 -6.50
N ALA A 384 5.98 -20.95 -5.28
CA ALA A 384 5.67 -21.68 -4.06
C ALA A 384 4.16 -21.77 -3.77
N GLY A 385 3.31 -21.07 -4.54
CA GLY A 385 1.86 -21.04 -4.31
C GLY A 385 1.46 -20.37 -2.99
N PHE A 386 2.29 -19.48 -2.47
CA PHE A 386 1.98 -18.70 -1.28
C PHE A 386 0.79 -17.78 -1.55
N THR A 387 -0.07 -17.68 -0.55
CA THR A 387 -1.24 -16.79 -0.52
C THR A 387 -1.29 -16.06 0.82
N THR A 388 -2.26 -15.14 0.98
CA THR A 388 -2.49 -14.45 2.25
C THR A 388 -3.97 -14.49 2.63
N HIS A 389 -4.26 -14.56 3.93
CA HIS A 389 -5.63 -14.44 4.44
C HIS A 389 -6.04 -13.00 4.69
N ILE A 390 -5.08 -12.05 4.70
CA ILE A 390 -5.36 -10.62 4.78
C ILE A 390 -6.37 -10.24 3.68
N PRO A 391 -7.44 -9.50 4.00
CA PRO A 391 -8.42 -9.09 2.99
C PRO A 391 -7.78 -8.29 1.85
N GLY A 392 -7.89 -8.82 0.63
CA GLY A 392 -7.52 -8.10 -0.60
C GLY A 392 -8.64 -7.20 -1.12
N VAL A 393 -8.38 -6.50 -2.22
CA VAL A 393 -9.29 -5.52 -2.84
C VAL A 393 -10.70 -6.11 -3.05
N ALA A 394 -10.79 -7.30 -3.63
CA ALA A 394 -12.09 -7.94 -3.89
C ALA A 394 -12.94 -8.11 -2.63
N ALA A 395 -12.33 -8.63 -1.55
CA ALA A 395 -13.02 -8.83 -0.28
C ALA A 395 -13.48 -7.50 0.32
N ILE A 396 -12.59 -6.50 0.31
CA ILE A 396 -12.86 -5.16 0.85
C ILE A 396 -14.00 -4.47 0.08
N MET A 397 -13.92 -4.42 -1.24
CA MET A 397 -14.89 -3.72 -2.09
C MET A 397 -16.27 -4.41 -2.10
N SER A 398 -16.33 -5.69 -1.75
CA SER A 398 -17.57 -6.46 -1.64
C SER A 398 -18.16 -6.53 -0.22
N ASP A 399 -17.47 -6.02 0.82
CA ASP A 399 -17.94 -6.16 2.19
C ASP A 399 -19.20 -5.29 2.45
N PRO A 400 -20.30 -5.84 2.96
CA PRO A 400 -21.54 -5.10 3.19
C PRO A 400 -21.42 -4.04 4.31
N ARG A 401 -20.38 -4.10 5.14
CA ARG A 401 -20.09 -3.09 6.18
C ARG A 401 -19.23 -1.95 5.64
N ARG A 402 -18.75 -2.03 4.39
CA ARG A 402 -17.92 -1.00 3.79
C ARG A 402 -18.71 0.31 3.71
N ASP A 403 -18.09 1.38 4.21
CA ASP A 403 -18.59 2.74 4.11
C ASP A 403 -17.60 3.64 3.34
N ALA A 404 -17.97 4.91 3.12
CA ALA A 404 -17.17 5.84 2.32
C ALA A 404 -15.77 6.15 2.90
N SER A 405 -15.55 5.92 4.19
CA SER A 405 -14.25 6.14 4.84
C SER A 405 -13.28 4.96 4.62
N TRP A 406 -13.74 3.84 4.06
CA TRP A 406 -12.87 2.72 3.72
C TRP A 406 -12.07 3.02 2.45
N GLY A 407 -10.77 2.81 2.53
CA GLY A 407 -9.93 2.57 1.37
C GLY A 407 -10.19 1.21 0.72
N TYR A 408 -9.27 0.81 -0.15
CA TYR A 408 -9.35 -0.42 -0.92
C TYR A 408 -8.37 -1.49 -0.45
N ARG A 409 -7.59 -1.22 0.60
CA ARG A 409 -6.59 -2.13 1.16
C ARG A 409 -6.44 -1.93 2.66
N VAL A 410 -6.06 -3.00 3.35
CA VAL A 410 -5.64 -2.93 4.75
C VAL A 410 -4.33 -2.16 4.87
N ARG A 411 -4.26 -1.24 5.83
CA ARG A 411 -3.03 -0.49 6.15
C ARG A 411 -2.72 -0.60 7.63
N LEU A 412 -1.43 -0.57 7.95
CA LEU A 412 -0.96 -0.40 9.32
C LEU A 412 -1.05 1.08 9.69
N ILE A 413 -1.77 1.40 10.76
CA ILE A 413 -1.84 2.75 11.34
C ILE A 413 -0.63 2.98 12.24
N LYS A 414 -0.35 2.01 13.13
CA LYS A 414 0.72 2.13 14.13
C LYS A 414 1.21 0.75 14.59
N LEU A 415 2.51 0.65 14.85
CA LEU A 415 3.12 -0.45 15.58
C LEU A 415 3.90 0.10 16.77
N THR A 416 3.63 -0.39 17.97
CA THR A 416 4.41 -0.08 19.18
C THR A 416 4.87 -1.35 19.85
N VAL A 417 6.07 -1.37 20.43
CA VAL A 417 6.57 -2.48 21.22
C VAL A 417 6.93 -1.97 22.61
N ASN A 418 6.20 -2.42 23.63
CA ASN A 418 6.41 -2.04 25.02
C ASN A 418 6.53 -3.31 25.87
N ASN A 419 7.64 -3.46 26.59
CA ASN A 419 7.88 -4.59 27.50
C ASN A 419 7.61 -5.97 26.87
N GLY A 420 8.03 -6.18 25.62
CA GLY A 420 7.80 -7.43 24.91
C GLY A 420 6.44 -7.56 24.22
N VAL A 421 5.53 -6.61 24.39
CA VAL A 421 4.19 -6.64 23.77
C VAL A 421 4.18 -5.74 22.55
N ALA A 422 4.01 -6.31 21.37
CA ALA A 422 3.81 -5.59 20.13
C ALA A 422 2.32 -5.31 19.91
N THR A 423 1.92 -4.04 19.89
CA THR A 423 0.56 -3.62 19.54
C THR A 423 0.53 -3.13 18.10
N ALA A 424 -0.13 -3.90 17.22
CA ALA A 424 -0.30 -3.58 15.80
C ALA A 424 -1.72 -3.08 15.56
N ASN A 425 -1.84 -1.80 15.20
CA ASN A 425 -3.12 -1.14 14.93
C ASN A 425 -3.32 -0.96 13.43
N PHE A 426 -4.40 -1.51 12.89
CA PHE A 426 -4.72 -1.51 11.47
C PHE A 426 -5.96 -0.67 11.15
N THR A 427 -6.13 -0.36 9.87
CA THR A 427 -7.34 0.28 9.36
C THR A 427 -8.53 -0.70 9.30
N ARG A 428 -9.75 -0.16 9.27
CA ARG A 428 -11.01 -0.92 9.31
C ARG A 428 -11.20 -1.96 8.21
N GLU A 429 -10.51 -1.83 7.08
CA GLU A 429 -10.51 -2.79 5.97
C GLU A 429 -10.08 -4.20 6.41
N LEU A 430 -9.31 -4.32 7.50
CA LEU A 430 -8.95 -5.63 8.06
C LEU A 430 -10.19 -6.43 8.49
N GLN A 431 -11.33 -5.77 8.75
CA GLN A 431 -12.59 -6.43 9.09
C GLN A 431 -13.18 -7.21 7.91
N ALA A 432 -12.74 -6.97 6.66
CA ALA A 432 -13.25 -7.62 5.45
C ALA A 432 -12.82 -9.09 5.26
N TYR A 433 -12.67 -9.84 6.34
CA TYR A 433 -12.47 -11.29 6.27
C TYR A 433 -13.79 -12.07 6.06
N GLY A 434 -14.92 -11.38 5.95
CA GLY A 434 -16.19 -11.90 5.44
C GLY A 434 -17.38 -11.70 6.41
N PRO A 435 -18.57 -11.36 5.90
CA PRO A 435 -19.80 -11.31 6.69
C PRO A 435 -20.41 -12.72 6.86
N GLY A 436 -20.82 -13.06 8.09
CA GLY A 436 -21.88 -14.06 8.36
C GLY A 436 -21.73 -15.51 7.90
N SER A 437 -20.67 -15.89 7.18
CA SER A 437 -20.46 -17.26 6.70
C SER A 437 -19.80 -18.14 7.76
N ALA A 438 -20.20 -19.40 7.83
CA ALA A 438 -19.49 -20.46 8.53
C ALA A 438 -18.03 -20.49 8.01
N GLY A 439 -17.09 -19.99 8.81
CA GLY A 439 -15.68 -19.85 8.43
C GLY A 439 -15.08 -18.46 8.66
N SER A 440 -15.88 -17.44 8.97
CA SER A 440 -15.37 -16.10 9.34
C SER A 440 -14.46 -16.14 10.58
N GLY A 441 -14.79 -16.98 11.56
CA GLY A 441 -13.93 -17.26 12.73
C GLY A 441 -12.61 -17.93 12.35
N LEU A 442 -12.64 -18.93 11.46
CA LEU A 442 -11.42 -19.60 10.99
C LEU A 442 -10.49 -18.62 10.26
N ARG A 443 -11.04 -17.76 9.39
CA ARG A 443 -10.24 -16.77 8.68
C ARG A 443 -9.67 -15.71 9.63
N ALA A 444 -10.43 -15.28 10.64
CA ALA A 444 -9.93 -14.38 11.68
C ALA A 444 -8.73 -14.98 12.44
N ILE A 445 -8.81 -16.27 12.80
CA ILE A 445 -7.69 -17.01 13.43
C ILE A 445 -6.47 -17.07 12.52
N LEU A 446 -6.66 -17.34 11.23
CA LEU A 446 -5.55 -17.43 10.26
C LEU A 446 -4.89 -16.08 10.00
N ILE A 447 -5.68 -15.00 9.88
CA ILE A 447 -5.18 -13.62 9.77
C ILE A 447 -4.32 -13.28 10.98
N ARG A 448 -4.84 -13.54 12.18
CA ARG A 448 -4.08 -13.36 13.42
C ARG A 448 -2.78 -14.14 13.36
N LYS A 449 -2.82 -15.43 13.05
CA LYS A 449 -1.63 -16.29 13.04
C LYS A 449 -0.57 -15.75 12.08
N GLN A 450 -0.94 -15.22 10.91
CA GLN A 450 0.01 -14.57 10.00
C GLN A 450 0.65 -13.31 10.62
N ILE A 451 -0.14 -12.44 11.23
CA ILE A 451 0.35 -11.22 11.90
C ILE A 451 1.28 -11.58 13.06
N GLU A 452 0.87 -12.54 13.90
CA GLU A 452 1.63 -13.01 15.05
C GLU A 452 2.96 -13.63 14.64
N GLN A 453 2.97 -14.59 13.71
CA GLN A 453 4.20 -15.24 13.25
C GLN A 453 5.16 -14.24 12.59
N THR A 454 4.63 -13.24 11.88
CA THR A 454 5.45 -12.17 11.31
C THR A 454 6.11 -11.32 12.39
N LEU A 455 5.47 -11.05 13.53
CA LEU A 455 6.05 -10.21 14.59
C LEU A 455 6.89 -11.00 15.61
N LEU A 456 6.50 -12.24 15.92
CA LEU A 456 7.20 -13.11 16.88
C LEU A 456 8.57 -13.57 16.39
N GLN A 457 8.92 -13.32 15.11
CA GLN A 457 10.28 -13.52 14.63
C GLN A 457 11.30 -12.62 15.36
N PHE A 458 10.86 -11.46 15.88
CA PHE A 458 11.74 -10.49 16.51
C PHE A 458 11.96 -10.84 17.99
N PRO A 459 13.20 -11.02 18.46
CA PRO A 459 13.46 -11.47 19.84
C PRO A 459 12.87 -10.57 20.93
N SER A 460 12.71 -9.27 20.63
CA SER A 460 12.11 -8.28 21.53
C SER A 460 10.58 -8.38 21.62
N VAL A 461 9.92 -9.19 20.79
CA VAL A 461 8.48 -9.40 20.79
C VAL A 461 8.17 -10.77 21.38
N LYS A 462 7.40 -10.78 22.47
CA LYS A 462 6.95 -11.98 23.20
C LYS A 462 5.45 -12.21 23.04
N GLN A 463 4.69 -11.14 22.82
CA GLN A 463 3.25 -11.17 22.65
C GLN A 463 2.84 -10.14 21.60
N VAL A 464 1.74 -10.42 20.90
CA VAL A 464 1.15 -9.52 19.92
C VAL A 464 -0.28 -9.19 20.33
N VAL A 465 -0.65 -7.92 20.20
CA VAL A 465 -2.02 -7.42 20.36
C VAL A 465 -2.42 -6.77 19.05
N ILE A 466 -3.54 -7.21 18.48
CA ILE A 466 -4.06 -6.67 17.22
C ILE A 466 -5.21 -5.73 17.54
N GLN A 467 -5.16 -4.54 16.93
CA GLN A 467 -6.20 -3.53 17.02
C GLN A 467 -6.67 -3.12 15.63
N ILE A 468 -7.93 -2.68 15.55
CA ILE A 468 -8.50 -2.00 14.39
C ILE A 468 -8.99 -0.63 14.87
N GLU A 469 -8.37 0.42 14.36
CA GLU A 469 -8.64 1.82 14.76
C GLU A 469 -8.61 2.02 16.29
N GLY A 470 -7.64 1.40 16.94
CA GLY A 470 -7.42 1.47 18.39
C GLY A 470 -8.29 0.53 19.23
N GLN A 471 -9.27 -0.16 18.62
CA GLN A 471 -10.11 -1.14 19.30
C GLN A 471 -9.50 -2.55 19.22
N PRO A 472 -9.48 -3.34 20.31
CA PRO A 472 -9.03 -4.72 20.26
C PRO A 472 -9.79 -5.53 19.21
N ALA A 473 -9.08 -6.29 18.38
CA ALA A 473 -9.66 -7.05 17.29
C ALA A 473 -9.06 -8.45 17.19
N LEU A 474 -9.76 -9.32 16.44
CA LEU A 474 -9.36 -10.70 16.20
C LEU A 474 -8.98 -11.39 17.51
N GLN A 475 -9.86 -11.43 18.52
CA GLN A 475 -9.61 -12.08 19.82
C GLN A 475 -9.56 -13.62 19.69
N PRO A 476 -8.92 -14.35 20.64
CA PRO A 476 -8.80 -15.81 20.58
C PRO A 476 -10.13 -16.54 20.61
#